data_AF-A0A838TCP3-F1
#
_entry.id   AF-A0A838TCP3-F1
#
_cell.length_a   1.000
_cell.length_b   1.000
_cell.length_c   1.000
_cell.angle_alpha   90.00
_cell.angle_beta   90.00
_cell.angle_gamma   90.00
#
_symmetry.space_group_name_H-M   'P 1'
#
loop_
_entity.id
_entity.type
_entity.pdbx_description
1 polymer ?
#
loop_
_entity_poly.entity_id
_entity_poly.type
_entity_poly.pdbx_seq_one_letter_code
_entity_poly.pdbx_strand_id
1 'polypeptide(L)' 'MKEIMRLSGEKRKGAAVRRLALEALLLKKRREIAEKFFAGKWSVDLLAIEKLRKDRTTWNR' A
#
# COMPACT_ATOMS: atom_id res chain seq x y z
N MET A 1 -24.71 12.27 5.60
CA MET A 1 -25.17 11.24 4.62
C MET A 1 -24.98 11.64 3.16
N LYS A 2 -25.43 12.83 2.72
CA LYS A 2 -25.22 13.31 1.34
C LYS A 2 -23.74 13.33 0.93
N GLU A 3 -22.86 13.71 1.85
CA GLU A 3 -21.42 13.72 1.63
C GLU A 3 -20.82 12.32 1.42
N ILE A 4 -21.20 11.35 2.25
CA ILE A 4 -20.76 9.95 2.09
C ILE A 4 -21.18 9.42 0.72
N MET A 5 -22.41 9.71 0.30
CA MET A 5 -22.91 9.30 -1.03
C MET A 5 -22.19 10.02 -2.18
N ARG A 6 -21.82 11.29 -2.00
CA ARG A 6 -21.03 12.08 -2.96
C ARG A 6 -19.62 11.50 -3.11
N LEU A 7 -18.95 11.25 -1.98
CA LEU A 7 -17.58 10.72 -1.95
C LEU A 7 -17.51 9.28 -2.44
N SER A 8 -18.49 8.44 -2.09
CA SER A 8 -18.54 7.05 -2.53
C SER A 8 -19.06 6.88 -3.96
N GLY A 9 -19.67 7.92 -4.55
CA GLY A 9 -20.35 7.87 -5.85
C GLY A 9 -21.64 7.03 -5.86
N GLU A 10 -22.15 6.64 -4.69
CA GLU A 10 -23.26 5.71 -4.57
C GLU A 10 -24.60 6.43 -4.41
N LYS A 11 -25.59 6.03 -5.21
CA LYS A 11 -26.95 6.60 -5.16
C LYS A 11 -27.80 6.07 -4.00
N ARG A 12 -27.43 4.94 -3.40
CA ARG A 12 -28.18 4.29 -2.31
C ARG A 12 -27.43 4.43 -0.99
N LYS A 13 -28.14 4.82 0.07
CA LYS A 13 -27.57 5.01 1.42
C LYS A 13 -26.80 3.78 1.92
N GLY A 14 -27.41 2.59 1.84
CA GLY A 14 -26.77 1.36 2.30
C GLY A 14 -25.51 0.98 1.52
N ALA A 15 -25.48 1.24 0.21
CA ALA A 15 -24.30 1.00 -0.61
C ALA A 15 -23.15 1.96 -0.24
N ALA A 16 -23.46 3.24 -0.06
CA ALA A 16 -22.50 4.27 0.32
C ALA A 16 -21.83 3.95 1.67
N VAL A 17 -22.62 3.57 2.68
CA VAL A 17 -22.10 3.21 4.01
C VAL A 17 -21.22 1.97 3.95
N ARG A 18 -21.65 0.91 3.24
CA ARG A 18 -20.85 -0.31 3.09
C ARG A 18 -19.51 -0.03 2.42
N ARG A 19 -19.50 0.81 1.38
CA ARG A 19 -18.29 1.18 0.67
C ARG A 19 -17.32 1.94 1.57
N LEU A 20 -17.81 2.95 2.30
CA LEU A 20 -17.02 3.71 3.26
C LEU A 20 -16.42 2.80 4.35
N ALA A 21 -17.21 1.86 4.90
CA ALA A 21 -16.75 0.93 5.91
C ALA A 21 -15.64 0.00 5.37
N LEU A 22 -15.79 -0.48 4.14
CA LEU A 22 -14.79 -1.33 3.48
C LEU A 22 -13.49 -0.56 3.20
N GLU A 23 -13.59 0.69 2.73
CA GLU A 23 -12.43 1.56 2.52
C GLU A 23 -11.69 1.86 3.83
N ALA A 24 -12.42 2.13 4.92
CA ALA A 24 -11.83 2.32 6.24
C ALA A 24 -11.08 1.07 6.75
N LEU A 25 -11.65 -0.12 6.54
CA LEU A 25 -10.98 -1.39 6.88
C LEU A 25 -9.71 -1.60 6.05
N LEU A 26 -9.74 -1.29 4.75
CA LEU A 26 -8.57 -1.38 3.88
C LEU A 26 -7.46 -0.41 4.30
N LEU A 27 -7.81 0.83 4.65
CA LEU A 27 -6.85 1.80 5.15
C LEU A 27 -6.20 1.34 6.45
N LYS A 28 -6.98 0.76 7.37
CA LYS A 28 -6.44 0.18 8.62
C LYS A 28 -5.44 -0.94 8.31
N LYS A 29 -5.80 -1.88 7.44
CA LYS A 29 -4.89 -2.96 7.00
C LYS A 29 -3.61 -2.42 6.35
N ARG A 30 -3.73 -1.40 5.49
CA ARG A 30 -2.55 -0.75 4.87
C ARG A 30 -1.63 -0.13 5.90
N ARG A 31 -2.19 0.52 6.92
CA ARG A 31 -1.42 1.09 8.02
C ARG A 31 -0.66 0.03 8.82
N GLU A 32 -1.33 -1.07 9.17
CA GLU A 32 -0.68 -2.20 9.86
C GLU A 32 0.47 -2.80 9.04
N ILE A 33 0.30 -2.91 7.72
CA ILE A 33 1.35 -3.37 6.80
C ILE A 33 2.53 -2.37 6.76
N ALA A 34 2.22 -1.09 6.62
CA ALA A 34 3.24 -0.04 6.59
C ALA A 34 4.04 -0.01 7.90
N GLU A 35 3.38 -0.14 9.05
CA GLU A 35 4.03 -0.24 10.36
C GLU A 35 4.98 -1.45 10.44
N LYS A 36 4.58 -2.62 9.91
CA LYS A 36 5.46 -3.80 9.82
C LYS A 36 6.67 -3.57 8.92
N PHE A 37 6.48 -2.85 7.82
CA PHE A 37 7.56 -2.49 6.90
C PHE A 37 8.55 -1.53 7.55
N PHE A 38 8.07 -0.43 8.14
CA PHE A 38 8.92 0.55 8.84
C PHE A 38 9.61 -0.04 10.07
N ALA A 39 8.98 -0.98 10.76
CA ALA A 39 9.59 -1.70 11.87
C ALA A 39 10.63 -2.75 11.44
N GLY A 40 10.90 -2.90 10.14
CA GLY A 40 11.86 -3.89 9.61
C GLY A 40 11.41 -5.34 9.79
N LYS A 41 10.16 -5.59 10.18
CA LYS A 41 9.59 -6.96 10.31
C LYS A 41 9.28 -7.56 8.95
N TRP A 42 8.95 -6.71 7.99
CA TRP A 42 8.80 -7.05 6.58
C TRP A 42 9.84 -6.28 5.78
N SER A 43 11.08 -6.77 5.83
CA SER A 43 12.11 -6.46 4.84
C SER A 43 12.29 -7.66 3.92
N VAL A 44 12.42 -7.40 2.63
CA VAL A 44 13.07 -8.37 1.74
C VAL A 44 14.56 -8.11 1.92
N ASP A 45 15.33 -9.15 2.29
CA ASP A 45 16.79 -9.10 2.24
C ASP A 45 17.21 -9.01 0.78
N LEU A 46 17.24 -7.77 0.27
CA LEU A 46 17.76 -7.48 -1.04
C LEU A 46 19.28 -7.49 -0.94
N LEU A 47 19.90 -8.37 -1.71
CA LEU A 47 21.34 -8.33 -1.90
C LEU A 47 21.73 -6.94 -2.42
N ALA A 48 22.86 -6.40 -1.93
CA ALA A 48 23.42 -5.17 -2.43
C ALA A 48 23.49 -5.18 -3.97
N ILE A 49 23.24 -4.03 -4.61
CA ILE A 49 23.22 -3.90 -6.08
C ILE A 49 24.49 -4.48 -6.74
N GLU A 50 25.64 -4.36 -6.05
CA GLU A 50 26.93 -4.90 -6.48
C GLU A 50 26.93 -6.44 -6.56
N LYS A 51 26.16 -7.12 -5.72
CA LYS A 51 25.98 -8.59 -5.74
C LYS A 51 24.96 -9.03 -6.79
N LEU A 52 24.00 -8.17 -7.16
CA LEU A 52 22.95 -8.47 -8.13
C LEU A 52 23.42 -8.28 -9.58
N ARG A 53 24.38 -7.37 -9.83
CA ARG A 53 24.83 -6.99 -11.18
C ARG A 53 26.19 -7.58 -11.55
N LYS A 54 26.33 -8.91 -11.50
CA LYS A 54 27.55 -9.59 -12.02
C LYS A 54 27.65 -9.56 -13.56
N ASP A 55 26.56 -9.22 -14.23
CA ASP A 55 26.38 -9.23 -15.69
C ASP A 55 26.80 -7.93 -16.38
N ARG A 56 26.99 -6.84 -15.63
CA ARG A 56 27.36 -5.54 -16.19
C ARG A 56 28.81 -5.22 -15.87
N THR A 57 29.64 -5.11 -16.91
CA THR A 57 30.98 -4.53 -16.83
C THR A 57 30.83 -3.09 -16.36
N THR A 58 31.20 -2.80 -15.12
CA THR A 58 31.38 -1.41 -14.69
C THR A 58 32.52 -0.86 -15.52
N TRP A 59 32.21 0.03 -16.45
CA TRP A 59 33.22 0.77 -17.21
C TRP A 59 34.03 1.58 -16.20
N ASN A 60 35.18 1.05 -15.80
CA ASN A 60 36.17 1.79 -15.03
C ASN A 60 36.68 2.90 -15.94
N ARG A 61 36.49 4.14 -15.51
CA ARG A 61 37.09 5.32 -16.11
C ARG A 61 38.24 5.78 -15.25
#